data_AF-A0A966MQX5-F1
#
_entry.id   AF-A0A966MQX5-F1
#
_cell.length_a   1.000
_cell.length_b   1.000
_cell.length_c   1.000
_cell.angle_alpha   90.00
_cell.angle_beta   90.00
_cell.angle_gamma   90.00
#
_symmetry.space_group_name_H-M   'P 1'
#
loop_
_entity.id
_entity.type
_entity.pdbx_description
1 polymer ?
#
loop_
_entity_poly.entity_id
_entity_poly.type
_entity_poly.pdbx_seq_one_letter_code
_entity_poly.pdbx_strand_id
1 'polypeptide(L)' 'MHLHDFVDGEIGADHTGSALREIILGHLARCPRCAQLERQLRAFRLRLHALGERLAERADERPTAEFVACMTRLLAG' A
#
# COMPACT_ATOMS: atom_id res chain seq x y z
N MET A 1 11.49 -0.48 10.85
CA MET A 1 11.97 -0.34 9.45
C MET A 1 10.80 0.14 8.61
N HIS A 2 10.88 1.37 8.11
CA HIS A 2 9.81 2.14 7.46
C HIS A 2 9.63 1.80 5.97
N LEU A 3 9.66 0.51 5.63
CA LEU A 3 9.61 0.08 4.22
C LEU A 3 8.25 0.38 3.55
N HIS A 4 7.16 0.37 4.33
CA HIS A 4 5.83 0.73 3.84
C HIS A 4 5.78 2.21 3.48
N ASP A 5 6.18 3.12 4.37
CA ASP A 5 6.28 4.56 4.10
C ASP A 5 7.13 4.86 2.84
N PHE A 6 8.20 4.09 2.60
CA PHE A 6 9.01 4.20 1.37
C PHE A 6 8.30 3.69 0.10
N VAL A 7 7.56 2.58 0.20
CA VAL A 7 6.76 2.04 -0.91
C VAL A 7 5.54 2.92 -1.21
N ASP A 8 4.98 3.54 -0.18
CA ASP A 8 3.83 4.44 -0.25
C ASP A 8 4.22 5.80 -0.84
N GLY A 9 5.51 6.15 -0.81
CA GLY A 9 6.06 7.38 -1.35
C GLY A 9 6.07 8.53 -0.34
N GLU A 10 5.65 8.26 0.90
CA GLU A 10 5.66 9.19 2.03
C GLU A 10 7.08 9.54 2.47
N ILE A 11 8.04 8.62 2.25
CA ILE A 11 9.47 8.93 2.32
C ILE A 11 9.92 9.57 1.02
N GLY A 12 9.56 10.85 0.88
CA GLY A 12 10.13 11.84 -0.04
C GLY A 12 10.35 11.33 -1.46
N ALA A 13 9.27 11.17 -2.23
CA ALA A 13 9.39 11.21 -3.69
C ALA A 13 9.89 12.58 -4.18
N ASP A 14 9.63 13.65 -3.40
CA ASP A 14 9.87 15.04 -3.81
C ASP A 14 11.19 15.63 -3.29
N HIS A 15 12.01 14.83 -2.58
CA HIS A 15 13.23 15.31 -1.92
C HIS A 15 14.40 14.40 -2.32
N THR A 16 14.96 14.67 -3.48
CA THR A 16 16.30 14.19 -3.83
C THR A 16 17.25 14.60 -2.69
N GLY A 17 17.74 13.65 -1.87
CA GLY A 17 18.60 13.92 -0.71
C GLY A 17 18.02 13.61 0.68
N SER A 18 16.88 12.93 0.81
CA SER A 18 16.45 12.42 2.13
C SER A 18 17.41 11.34 2.64
N ALA A 19 18.11 11.61 3.74
CA ALA A 19 19.04 10.67 4.37
C ALA A 19 18.38 9.31 4.68
N LEU A 20 17.10 9.31 5.09
CA LEU A 20 16.34 8.09 5.35
C LEU A 20 16.09 7.29 4.05
N ARG A 21 15.79 7.98 2.95
CA ARG A 21 15.62 7.35 1.63
C ARG A 21 16.92 6.66 1.20
N GLU A 22 18.05 7.34 1.36
CA GLU A 22 19.37 6.78 1.01
C GLU A 22 19.74 5.57 1.88
N ILE A 23 19.45 5.63 3.19
CA ILE A 23 19.64 4.50 4.11
C ILE A 23 18.81 3.29 3.66
N ILE A 24 17.54 3.50 3.32
CA ILE A 24 16.65 2.42 2.85
C ILE A 24 17.17 1.83 1.53
N LEU A 25 17.53 2.67 0.56
CA LEU A 25 18.10 2.22 -0.72
C LEU A 25 19.40 1.43 -0.51
N GLY A 26 20.30 1.92 0.34
CA GLY A 26 21.55 1.23 0.69
C GLY A 26 21.30 -0.12 1.37
N HIS A 27 20.26 -0.23 2.22
CA HIS A 27 19.88 -1.49 2.83
C HIS A 27 19.29 -2.48 1.81
N LEU A 28 18.38 -2.01 0.94
CA LEU A 28 17.79 -2.84 -0.12
C LEU A 28 18.84 -3.38 -1.09
N ALA A 29 19.88 -2.59 -1.38
CA ALA A 29 21.01 -3.04 -2.21
C ALA A 29 21.82 -4.19 -1.60
N ARG A 30 21.80 -4.35 -0.26
CA ARG A 30 22.60 -5.35 0.46
C ARG A 30 21.78 -6.47 1.10
N CYS A 31 20.46 -6.34 1.17
CA CYS A 31 19.58 -7.32 1.80
C CYS A 31 18.56 -7.89 0.79
N PRO A 32 18.82 -9.09 0.23
CA PRO A 32 17.93 -9.72 -0.76
C PRO A 32 16.49 -9.93 -0.26
N ARG A 33 16.34 -10.26 1.02
CA ARG A 33 15.03 -10.44 1.67
C ARG A 33 14.22 -9.14 1.68
N CYS A 34 14.85 -8.03 2.06
CA CYS A 34 14.17 -6.73 2.07
C CYS A 34 13.89 -6.23 0.66
N ALA A 35 14.79 -6.47 -0.29
CA ALA A 35 14.54 -6.18 -1.71
C ALA A 35 13.36 -6.99 -2.27
N GLN A 36 13.22 -8.27 -1.88
CA GLN A 36 12.08 -9.07 -2.27
C GLN A 36 10.77 -8.56 -1.63
N LEU A 37 10.81 -8.21 -0.35
CA LEU A 37 9.65 -7.65 0.35
C LEU A 37 9.20 -6.34 -0.29
N GLU A 38 10.13 -5.47 -0.67
CA GLU A 38 9.84 -4.21 -1.36
C GLU A 38 9.11 -4.44 -2.69
N ARG A 39 9.59 -5.39 -3.51
CA ARG A 39 8.91 -5.78 -4.76
C ARG A 39 7.51 -6.32 -4.53
N GLN A 40 7.34 -7.14 -3.49
CA GLN A 40 6.04 -7.72 -3.14
C GLN A 40 5.05 -6.63 -2.72
N LEU A 41 5.48 -5.68 -1.89
CA LEU A 41 4.65 -4.56 -1.45
C LEU A 41 4.25 -3.66 -2.63
N ARG A 42 5.18 -3.32 -3.53
CA ARG A 42 4.86 -2.57 -4.76
C ARG A 42 3.87 -3.30 -5.64
N ALA A 43 4.08 -4.59 -5.87
CA ALA A 43 3.16 -5.40 -6.68
C ALA A 43 1.76 -5.49 -6.05
N PHE A 44 1.70 -5.62 -4.73
CA PHE A 44 0.44 -5.65 -3.99
C PHE A 44 -0.30 -4.30 -4.10
N ARG A 45 0.40 -3.18 -3.93
CA ARG A 45 -0.17 -1.83 -4.12
C ARG A 45 -0.76 -1.64 -5.52
N LEU A 46 -0.04 -2.05 -6.57
CA LEU A 46 -0.54 -1.99 -7.95
C LEU A 46 -1.83 -2.81 -8.14
N ARG A 47 -1.90 -4.00 -7.54
CA ARG A 47 -3.10 -4.85 -7.58
C ARG A 47 -4.28 -4.22 -6.85
N LEU A 48 -4.05 -3.63 -5.67
CA LEU A 48 -5.08 -2.93 -4.91
C LEU A 48 -5.59 -1.70 -5.67
N HIS A 49 -4.69 -0.93 -6.27
CA HIS A 49 -5.08 0.23 -7.08
C HIS A 49 -5.94 -0.19 -8.28
N ALA A 50 -5.51 -1.20 -9.05
CA ALA A 50 -6.29 -1.72 -10.17
C ALA A 50 -7.64 -2.35 -9.73
N LEU A 51 -7.73 -2.89 -8.52
CA LEU A 51 -9.01 -3.30 -7.94
C LEU A 51 -9.88 -2.09 -7.61
N GLY A 52 -9.31 -1.05 -7.00
CA GLY A 52 -9.99 0.21 -6.69
C GLY A 52 -10.59 0.88 -7.93
N GLU A 53 -9.82 1.01 -9.02
CA GLU A 53 -10.29 1.56 -10.30
C GLU A 53 -11.48 0.75 -10.84
N ARG A 54 -11.38 -0.59 -10.88
CA ARG A 54 -12.48 -1.47 -11.31
C ARG A 54 -13.73 -1.37 -10.43
N LEU A 55 -13.57 -1.13 -9.14
CA LEU A 55 -14.69 -0.92 -8.21
C LEU A 55 -15.30 0.48 -8.40
N ALA A 56 -14.49 1.50 -8.68
CA ALA A 56 -14.97 2.85 -8.98
C ALA A 56 -15.81 2.88 -10.27
N GLU A 57 -15.45 2.08 -11.28
CA GLU A 57 -16.25 1.85 -12.49
C GLU A 57 -17.59 1.14 -12.22
N ARG A 58 -17.73 0.50 -11.05
CA ARG A 58 -18.93 -0.21 -10.59
C ARG A 58 -19.72 0.61 -9.56
N ALA A 59 -19.66 1.94 -9.62
CA ALA A 59 -20.27 2.84 -8.63
C ALA A 59 -21.77 2.60 -8.34
N ASP A 60 -22.48 1.91 -9.23
CA ASP A 60 -23.90 1.53 -9.05
C ASP A 60 -24.11 0.24 -8.22
N GLU A 61 -23.08 -0.55 -7.93
CA GLU A 61 -23.14 -1.68 -6.98
C GLU A 61 -23.26 -1.14 -5.56
N ARG A 62 -24.50 -0.92 -5.11
CA ARG A 62 -24.76 -0.62 -3.70
C ARG A 62 -24.24 -1.77 -2.82
N PRO A 63 -23.58 -1.46 -1.68
CA PRO A 63 -23.23 -2.49 -0.72
C PRO A 63 -24.48 -3.25 -0.30
N THR A 64 -24.38 -4.58 -0.28
CA THR A 64 -25.53 -5.42 0.09
C THR A 64 -25.94 -5.15 1.52
N ALA A 65 -27.23 -5.33 1.84
CA ALA A 65 -27.71 -5.18 3.21
C ALA A 65 -26.93 -6.07 4.21
N GLU A 66 -26.52 -7.26 3.76
CA GLU A 66 -25.71 -8.21 4.54
C GLU A 66 -24.28 -7.71 4.80
N PHE A 67 -23.64 -7.11 3.77
CA PHE A 67 -22.34 -6.48 3.93
C PHE A 67 -22.40 -5.30 4.90
N VAL A 68 -23.41 -4.43 4.76
CA VAL A 68 -23.63 -3.30 5.67
C VAL A 68 -23.82 -3.78 7.11
N ALA A 69 -24.70 -4.77 7.33
CA ALA A 69 -24.94 -5.31 8.67
C ALA A 69 -23.70 -5.98 9.30
N CYS A 70 -22.84 -6.59 8.47
CA CYS A 70 -21.57 -7.17 8.92
C CYS A 70 -20.57 -6.08 9.33
N MET A 71 -20.35 -5.07 8.48
CA MET A 71 -19.44 -3.96 8.75
C MET A 71 -19.89 -3.12 9.96
N THR A 72 -21.19 -2.88 10.11
CA THR A 72 -21.73 -2.18 11.29
C THR A 72 -21.42 -2.92 12.59
N ARG A 73 -21.52 -4.25 12.64
CA ARG A 73 -21.12 -5.03 13.84
C ARG A 73 -19.62 -4.94 14.12
N LEU A 74 -18.78 -5.06 13.09
CA LEU A 74 -17.33 -5.01 13.24
C LEU A 74 -16.82 -3.65 13.73
N LEU A 75 -17.50 -2.57 13.34
CA LEU A 75 -17.11 -1.20 13.70
C LEU A 75 -17.76 -0.69 14.99
N ALA A 76 -18.80 -1.36 15.49
CA ALA A 76 -19.50 -0.94 16.71
C ALA A 76 -18.73 -1.22 18.01
N GLY A 77 -17.69 -2.08 17.98
CA GLY A 77 -16.92 -2.46 19.16
C GLY A 77 -17.62 -3.48 20.03
#